data_AF-A0A3E3E701-F1
#
_entry.id   AF-A0A3E3E701-F1
#
_cell.length_a   1.000
_cell.length_b   1.000
_cell.length_c   1.000
_cell.angle_alpha   90.00
_cell.angle_beta   90.00
_cell.angle_gamma   90.00
#
_symmetry.space_group_name_H-M   'P 1'
#
loop_
_entity.id
_entity.type
_entity.pdbx_description
1 polymer ?
#
loop_
_entity_poly.entity_id
_entity_poly.type
_entity_poly.pdbx_seq_one_letter_code
_entity_poly.pdbx_strand_id
1 'polypeptide(L)'
;MKMAKRPVPLYDFKAFGAAIKAARNEYGESRKKVSDELYISPRYLANIENKGQQPSLQVFYDLVTRYHISVDQFFFPNSNAEKSTGRRQLDALLDGMSDKGIRIVTAKTHKVSYKSKKTRKNEEEQRYFFPNTHEPLVDEETFELAQKRIATRHRPTKAAEIDIFSGLLFCAGCRHKMYYQQGVNIEPRKFSYSCGAWRNRARTGSECTSHYIRKNVLLDLVLEDMRRVLRYVKEHEQDFICKATEYGDMEARKALAQQQKELFKAQARMTELDTLFRKLYEDNALGRLTDERFVFLTSGYEDEKKSLAARIDELQQQIATVTERKRDISRFIQIVGKYSDIQELTYENVHEFIDRILIHELDRETNTRKIEIHYSFVGQVDTEQEPTQVVNHDRRNMVDVKSIAI
;
A
#
# COMPACT_ATOMS: atom_id res chain seq x y z
N MET A 1 -7.31 8.83 -76.17
CA MET A 1 -8.54 8.79 -75.34
C MET A 1 -8.43 9.82 -74.24
N LYS A 2 -9.30 10.84 -74.23
CA LYS A 2 -9.39 11.78 -73.09
C LYS A 2 -10.04 11.02 -71.92
N MET A 3 -9.26 10.73 -70.87
CA MET A 3 -9.78 10.15 -69.62
C MET A 3 -10.86 11.08 -69.06
N ALA A 4 -12.11 10.60 -68.98
CA ALA A 4 -13.18 11.34 -68.33
C ALA A 4 -12.84 11.50 -66.83
N LYS A 5 -12.81 12.74 -66.33
CA LYS A 5 -12.51 13.03 -64.92
C LYS A 5 -13.57 12.37 -64.03
N ARG A 6 -13.12 11.68 -62.98
CA ARG A 6 -13.99 11.09 -61.94
C ARG A 6 -14.91 12.19 -61.38
N PRO A 7 -16.24 12.00 -61.34
CA PRO A 7 -17.13 12.93 -60.66
C PRO A 7 -16.82 12.89 -59.16
N VAL A 8 -16.29 13.99 -58.62
CA VAL A 8 -16.04 14.16 -57.18
C VAL A 8 -17.30 14.82 -56.61
N PRO A 9 -18.05 14.15 -55.71
CA PRO A 9 -19.17 14.79 -55.04
C PRO A 9 -18.64 15.96 -54.19
N LEU A 10 -19.15 17.16 -54.48
CA LEU A 10 -18.75 18.37 -53.76
C LEU A 10 -19.46 18.41 -52.40
N TYR A 11 -18.69 18.46 -51.32
CA TYR A 11 -19.24 18.58 -49.96
C TYR A 11 -19.98 19.90 -49.78
N ASP A 12 -21.19 19.86 -49.24
CA ASP A 12 -21.98 21.06 -48.94
C ASP A 12 -21.45 21.74 -47.67
N PHE A 13 -20.77 22.87 -47.85
CA PHE A 13 -20.14 23.62 -46.77
C PHE A 13 -21.11 24.57 -46.04
N LYS A 14 -22.38 24.66 -46.43
CA LYS A 14 -23.33 25.62 -45.84
C LYS A 14 -23.53 25.44 -44.34
N ALA A 15 -23.64 24.19 -43.87
CA ALA A 15 -23.80 23.89 -42.45
C ALA A 15 -22.57 24.34 -41.65
N PHE A 16 -21.38 24.14 -42.22
CA PHE A 16 -20.11 24.54 -41.62
C PHE A 16 -19.95 26.07 -41.60
N GLY A 17 -20.31 26.75 -42.70
CA GLY A 17 -20.34 28.21 -42.78
C GLY A 17 -21.27 28.84 -41.75
N ALA A 18 -22.44 28.25 -41.50
CA ALA A 18 -23.37 28.70 -40.47
C ALA A 18 -22.80 28.54 -39.05
N ALA A 19 -22.10 27.44 -38.77
CA ALA A 19 -21.44 27.21 -37.48
C ALA A 19 -20.31 28.24 -37.22
N ILE A 20 -19.47 28.50 -38.22
CA ILE A 20 -18.43 29.55 -38.15
C ILE A 20 -19.07 30.92 -37.88
N LYS A 21 -20.17 31.24 -38.56
CA LYS A 21 -20.89 32.50 -38.37
C LYS A 21 -21.46 32.63 -36.95
N ALA A 22 -22.03 31.56 -36.42
CA ALA A 22 -22.59 31.53 -35.06
C ALA A 22 -21.49 31.75 -34.03
N ALA A 23 -20.41 30.96 -34.10
CA ALA A 23 -19.27 31.06 -33.19
C ALA A 23 -18.61 32.45 -33.24
N ARG A 24 -18.40 33.02 -34.44
CA ARG A 24 -17.87 34.38 -34.57
C ARG A 24 -18.75 35.42 -33.84
N ASN A 25 -20.07 35.32 -33.95
CA ASN A 25 -20.96 36.27 -33.28
C ASN A 25 -20.97 36.08 -31.75
N GLU A 26 -20.83 34.83 -31.27
CA GLU A 26 -20.72 34.51 -29.85
C GLU A 26 -19.43 35.08 -29.23
N TYR A 27 -18.32 35.02 -29.97
CA TYR A 27 -17.07 35.68 -29.62
C TYR A 27 -17.11 37.22 -29.82
N GLY A 28 -18.22 37.78 -30.31
CA GLY A 28 -18.39 39.22 -30.53
C GLY A 28 -17.48 39.81 -31.62
N GLU A 29 -16.89 39.00 -32.49
CA GLU A 29 -15.92 39.47 -33.48
C GLU A 29 -16.60 39.96 -34.76
N SER A 30 -16.20 41.13 -35.26
CA SER A 30 -16.63 41.57 -36.59
C SER A 30 -15.91 40.78 -37.68
N ARG A 31 -16.57 40.60 -38.85
CA ARG A 31 -15.91 39.96 -40.01
C ARG A 31 -14.60 40.63 -40.40
N LYS A 32 -14.53 41.97 -40.25
CA LYS A 32 -13.34 42.75 -40.56
C LYS A 32 -12.17 42.36 -39.67
N LYS A 33 -12.39 42.27 -38.35
CA LYS A 33 -11.38 41.85 -37.37
C LYS A 33 -10.79 40.48 -37.72
N VAL A 34 -11.65 39.50 -37.96
CA VAL A 34 -11.25 38.12 -38.27
C VAL A 34 -10.51 38.04 -39.61
N SER A 35 -10.97 38.81 -40.59
CA SER A 35 -10.34 38.89 -41.90
C SER A 35 -8.95 39.54 -41.87
N ASP A 36 -8.78 40.58 -41.06
CA ASP A 36 -7.48 41.25 -40.89
C ASP A 36 -6.47 40.32 -40.20
N GLU A 37 -6.90 39.56 -39.20
CA GLU A 37 -6.02 38.61 -38.47
C GLU A 37 -5.68 37.36 -39.27
N LEU A 38 -6.59 36.87 -40.12
CA LEU A 38 -6.37 35.71 -40.99
C LEU A 38 -5.80 36.09 -42.37
N TYR A 39 -5.51 37.38 -42.61
CA TYR A 39 -5.04 37.90 -43.90
C TYR A 39 -5.93 37.48 -45.09
N ILE A 40 -7.25 37.47 -44.88
CA ILE A 40 -8.25 37.14 -45.91
C ILE A 40 -9.21 38.32 -46.15
N SER A 41 -9.92 38.31 -47.28
CA SER A 41 -10.92 39.37 -47.55
C SER A 41 -12.19 39.20 -46.69
N PRO A 42 -12.76 40.28 -46.12
CA PRO A 42 -14.07 40.24 -45.44
C PRO A 42 -15.21 39.70 -46.30
N ARG A 43 -15.12 39.91 -47.62
CA ARG A 43 -16.09 39.38 -48.59
C ARG A 43 -15.94 37.87 -48.77
N TYR A 44 -14.71 37.36 -48.69
CA TYR A 44 -14.43 35.93 -48.76
C TYR A 44 -14.97 35.22 -47.52
N LEU A 45 -14.73 35.76 -46.32
CA LEU A 45 -15.31 35.25 -45.08
C LEU A 45 -16.86 35.28 -45.11
N ALA A 46 -17.46 36.36 -45.64
CA ALA A 46 -18.91 36.45 -45.79
C ALA A 46 -19.49 35.39 -46.76
N ASN A 47 -18.76 35.03 -47.82
CA ASN A 47 -19.19 33.99 -48.74
C ASN A 47 -19.04 32.58 -48.13
N ILE A 48 -17.99 32.33 -47.34
CA ILE A 48 -17.83 31.09 -46.58
C ILE A 48 -19.01 30.93 -45.62
N GLU A 49 -19.31 31.96 -44.82
CA GLU A 49 -20.37 31.94 -43.81
C GLU A 49 -21.79 31.80 -44.39
N ASN A 50 -22.11 32.56 -45.44
CA ASN A 50 -23.50 32.71 -45.91
C ASN A 50 -23.81 31.92 -47.19
N LYS A 51 -22.82 31.69 -48.04
CA LYS A 51 -23.01 31.02 -49.35
C LYS A 51 -22.46 29.60 -49.37
N GLY A 52 -21.78 29.15 -48.30
CA GLY A 52 -21.13 27.84 -48.25
C GLY A 52 -19.98 27.72 -49.25
N GLN A 53 -19.28 28.83 -49.54
CA GLN A 53 -18.07 28.78 -50.36
C GLN A 53 -17.01 27.96 -49.63
N GLN A 54 -16.43 26.95 -50.30
CA GLN A 54 -15.38 26.12 -49.70
C GLN A 54 -14.09 26.94 -49.51
N PRO A 55 -13.58 27.06 -48.26
CA PRO A 55 -12.30 27.69 -48.00
C PRO A 55 -11.13 26.80 -48.45
N SER A 56 -9.93 27.38 -48.55
CA SER A 56 -8.71 26.57 -48.60
C SER A 56 -8.51 25.83 -47.28
N LEU A 57 -7.76 24.72 -47.29
CA LEU A 57 -7.52 23.92 -46.08
C LEU A 57 -6.88 24.76 -44.95
N GLN A 58 -6.00 25.69 -45.30
CA GLN A 58 -5.35 26.57 -44.32
C GLN A 58 -6.36 27.50 -43.64
N VAL A 59 -7.18 28.21 -44.44
CA VAL A 59 -8.21 29.12 -43.90
C VAL A 59 -9.26 28.34 -43.10
N PHE A 60 -9.57 27.12 -43.53
CA PHE A 60 -10.43 26.21 -42.78
C PHE A 60 -9.86 25.86 -41.41
N TYR A 61 -8.60 25.42 -41.37
CA TYR A 61 -7.90 25.07 -40.13
C TYR A 61 -7.84 26.26 -39.16
N ASP A 62 -7.50 27.44 -39.65
CA ASP A 62 -7.38 28.64 -38.81
C ASP A 62 -8.74 29.06 -38.21
N LEU A 63 -9.82 28.99 -38.98
CA LEU A 63 -11.17 29.33 -38.49
C LEU A 63 -11.66 28.31 -37.45
N VAL A 64 -11.43 27.03 -37.69
CA VAL A 64 -11.86 25.94 -36.80
C VAL A 64 -11.09 25.96 -35.48
N THR A 65 -9.78 26.16 -35.53
CA THR A 65 -8.94 26.20 -34.33
C THR A 65 -9.20 27.45 -33.49
N ARG A 66 -9.43 28.61 -34.12
CA ARG A 66 -9.75 29.86 -33.43
C ARG A 66 -11.06 29.79 -32.63
N TYR A 67 -12.09 29.18 -33.22
CA TYR A 67 -13.41 29.10 -32.60
C TYR A 67 -13.70 27.75 -31.92
N HIS A 68 -12.68 26.90 -31.80
CA HIS A 68 -12.80 25.54 -31.23
C HIS A 68 -13.99 24.74 -31.79
N ILE A 69 -14.24 24.85 -33.10
CA ILE A 69 -15.36 24.17 -33.77
C ILE A 69 -14.98 22.71 -33.99
N SER A 70 -15.82 21.76 -33.55
CA SER A 70 -15.58 20.34 -33.83
C SER A 70 -15.84 20.03 -35.31
N VAL A 71 -14.78 19.73 -36.07
CA VAL A 71 -14.88 19.35 -37.49
C VAL A 71 -15.56 18.00 -37.67
N ASP A 72 -15.27 17.05 -36.78
CA ASP A 72 -15.74 15.68 -36.85
C ASP A 72 -17.27 15.59 -36.84
N GLN A 73 -17.94 16.51 -36.14
CA GLN A 73 -19.41 16.56 -36.10
C GLN A 73 -20.04 16.80 -37.48
N PHE A 74 -19.36 17.52 -38.38
CA PHE A 74 -19.88 17.89 -39.70
C PHE A 74 -19.45 16.94 -40.81
N PHE A 75 -18.27 16.30 -40.67
CA PHE A 75 -17.84 15.25 -41.60
C PHE A 75 -18.45 13.88 -41.28
N PHE A 76 -18.83 13.65 -40.02
CA PHE A 76 -19.44 12.40 -39.57
C PHE A 76 -20.75 12.67 -38.83
N PRO A 77 -21.82 13.08 -39.53
CA PRO A 77 -23.10 13.45 -38.92
C PRO A 77 -23.76 12.32 -38.09
N ASN A 78 -23.30 11.08 -38.21
CA ASN A 78 -23.89 9.91 -37.55
C ASN A 78 -23.03 9.26 -36.44
N SER A 79 -21.88 9.80 -36.03
CA SER A 79 -21.08 9.15 -34.96
C SER A 79 -21.61 9.42 -33.53
N ASN A 80 -22.36 10.51 -33.33
CA ASN A 80 -22.95 10.89 -32.04
C ASN A 80 -24.44 10.49 -31.88
N ALA A 81 -25.07 10.04 -32.97
CA ALA A 81 -26.49 9.68 -32.97
C ALA A 81 -26.78 8.39 -32.17
N GLU A 82 -25.79 7.52 -31.97
CA GLU A 82 -25.95 6.24 -31.26
C GLU A 82 -25.53 6.27 -29.77
N LYS A 83 -25.02 7.40 -29.26
CA LYS A 83 -24.71 7.49 -27.83
C LYS A 83 -26.01 7.63 -27.03
N SER A 84 -26.36 6.59 -26.28
CA SER A 84 -27.51 6.62 -25.37
C SER A 84 -27.40 7.80 -24.39
N THR A 85 -28.53 8.26 -23.87
CA THR A 85 -28.60 9.36 -22.90
C THR A 85 -27.67 9.15 -21.71
N GLY A 86 -27.56 7.91 -21.23
CA GLY A 86 -26.64 7.55 -20.15
C GLY A 86 -25.16 7.65 -20.54
N ARG A 87 -24.80 7.39 -21.80
CA ARG A 87 -23.42 7.56 -22.27
C ARG A 87 -23.01 9.03 -22.33
N ARG A 88 -23.94 9.91 -22.72
CA ARG A 88 -23.71 11.37 -22.74
C ARG A 88 -23.52 11.95 -21.34
N GLN A 89 -24.30 11.49 -20.37
CA GLN A 89 -24.11 11.85 -18.96
C GLN A 89 -22.76 11.37 -18.43
N LEU A 90 -22.35 10.16 -18.79
CA LEU A 90 -21.05 9.62 -18.40
C LEU A 90 -19.88 10.38 -19.04
N ASP A 91 -19.98 10.76 -20.32
CA ASP A 91 -18.95 11.54 -21.01
C ASP A 91 -18.75 12.90 -20.31
N ALA A 92 -19.84 13.61 -19.99
CA ALA A 92 -19.76 14.88 -19.25
C ALA A 92 -19.16 14.74 -17.84
N LEU A 93 -19.43 13.62 -17.16
CA LEU A 93 -18.80 13.31 -15.86
C LEU A 93 -17.32 12.97 -15.98
N LEU A 94 -16.90 12.35 -17.09
CA LEU A 94 -15.49 12.03 -17.35
C LEU A 94 -14.69 13.26 -17.77
N ASP A 95 -15.27 14.18 -18.53
CA ASP A 95 -14.63 15.44 -18.93
C ASP A 95 -14.32 16.34 -17.72
N GLY A 96 -15.13 16.25 -16.65
CA GLY A 96 -14.88 16.93 -15.37
C GLY A 96 -13.96 16.18 -14.42
N MET A 97 -13.50 14.98 -14.77
CA MET A 97 -12.68 14.13 -13.90
C MET A 97 -11.19 14.37 -14.13
N SER A 98 -10.41 14.46 -13.04
CA SER A 98 -8.95 14.55 -13.17
C SER A 98 -8.36 13.26 -13.77
N ASP A 99 -7.19 13.37 -14.41
CA ASP A 99 -6.46 12.21 -14.97
C ASP A 99 -6.25 11.08 -13.94
N LYS A 100 -6.11 11.44 -12.66
CA LYS A 100 -6.04 10.48 -11.55
C LYS A 100 -7.37 9.71 -11.39
N GLY A 101 -8.51 10.40 -11.47
CA GLY A 101 -9.84 9.77 -11.43
C GLY A 101 -10.09 8.87 -12.64
N ILE A 102 -9.68 9.28 -13.84
CA ILE A 102 -9.82 8.48 -15.07
C ILE A 102 -8.99 7.20 -14.97
N ARG A 103 -7.77 7.26 -14.40
CA ARG A 103 -6.93 6.08 -14.11
C ARG A 103 -7.54 5.14 -13.08
N ILE A 104 -8.21 5.65 -12.05
CA ILE A 104 -8.90 4.83 -11.03
C ILE A 104 -10.06 4.03 -11.65
N VAL A 105 -10.85 4.65 -12.52
CA VAL A 105 -11.99 3.99 -13.17
C VAL A 105 -11.52 2.89 -14.13
N THR A 106 -10.46 3.15 -14.88
CA THR A 106 -9.86 2.19 -15.83
C THR A 106 -9.10 1.05 -15.14
N ALA A 107 -8.59 1.25 -13.93
CA ALA A 107 -7.91 0.22 -13.13
C ALA A 107 -8.85 -0.90 -12.63
N LYS A 108 -10.17 -0.70 -12.62
CA LYS A 108 -11.13 -1.64 -12.03
C LYS A 108 -11.49 -2.81 -12.97
N THR A 109 -11.60 -2.54 -14.27
CA THR A 109 -12.02 -3.53 -15.28
C THR A 109 -11.47 -3.18 -16.66
N HIS A 110 -11.03 -4.18 -17.42
CA HIS A 110 -10.61 -4.01 -18.81
C HIS A 110 -11.51 -4.83 -19.76
N LYS A 111 -11.53 -4.45 -21.03
CA LYS A 111 -12.11 -5.28 -22.10
C LYS A 111 -11.04 -6.19 -22.68
N VAL A 112 -11.40 -7.45 -22.94
CA VAL A 112 -10.51 -8.43 -23.59
C VAL A 112 -10.07 -7.95 -24.98
N SER A 113 -10.91 -7.18 -25.66
CA SER A 113 -10.63 -6.53 -26.95
C SER A 113 -11.63 -5.40 -27.16
N TYR A 114 -11.24 -4.35 -27.91
CA TYR A 114 -12.13 -3.25 -28.30
C TYR A 114 -13.43 -3.73 -28.98
N LYS A 115 -13.37 -4.86 -29.72
CA LYS A 115 -14.52 -5.45 -30.43
C LYS A 115 -15.41 -6.32 -29.54
N SER A 116 -14.98 -6.63 -28.32
CA SER A 116 -15.72 -7.50 -27.41
C SER A 116 -16.59 -6.71 -26.44
N LYS A 117 -17.82 -7.20 -26.21
CA LYS A 117 -18.70 -6.68 -25.15
C LYS A 117 -18.41 -7.28 -23.77
N LYS A 118 -17.53 -8.30 -23.69
CA LYS A 118 -17.17 -8.97 -22.44
C LYS A 118 -16.12 -8.16 -21.67
N THR A 119 -16.46 -7.74 -20.46
CA THR A 119 -15.57 -7.05 -19.52
C THR A 119 -14.97 -8.07 -18.54
N ARG A 120 -13.67 -7.98 -18.27
CA ARG A 120 -12.98 -8.76 -17.24
C ARG A 120 -12.48 -7.84 -16.14
N LYS A 121 -12.48 -8.34 -14.90
CA LYS A 121 -11.82 -7.65 -13.78
C LYS A 121 -10.32 -7.75 -13.97
N ASN A 122 -9.59 -6.70 -13.59
CA ASN A 122 -8.14 -6.78 -13.52
C ASN A 122 -7.72 -7.78 -12.42
N GLU A 123 -6.69 -8.57 -12.74
CA GLU A 123 -6.00 -9.41 -11.76
C GLU A 123 -5.36 -8.53 -10.67
N GLU A 124 -5.10 -9.09 -9.49
CA GLU A 124 -4.68 -8.30 -8.32
C GLU A 124 -3.38 -7.52 -8.57
N GLU A 125 -2.46 -8.08 -9.34
CA GLU A 125 -1.21 -7.44 -9.77
C GLU A 125 -1.41 -6.24 -10.69
N GLN A 126 -2.54 -6.17 -11.40
CA GLN A 126 -2.90 -5.06 -12.30
C GLN A 126 -3.89 -4.07 -11.67
N ARG A 127 -4.18 -4.22 -10.38
CA ARG A 127 -4.97 -3.25 -9.61
C ARG A 127 -4.03 -2.20 -9.05
N TYR A 128 -4.22 -0.97 -9.49
CA TYR A 128 -3.49 0.16 -8.94
C TYR A 128 -4.05 0.51 -7.56
N PHE A 129 -3.22 0.44 -6.53
CA PHE A 129 -3.52 0.95 -5.20
C PHE A 129 -3.08 2.42 -5.11
N PHE A 130 -4.03 3.32 -4.87
CA PHE A 130 -3.76 4.75 -4.73
C PHE A 130 -3.95 5.16 -3.27
N PRO A 131 -2.88 5.23 -2.47
CA PRO A 131 -3.00 5.66 -1.08
C PRO A 131 -3.54 7.10 -1.00
N ASN A 132 -4.30 7.39 0.06
CA ASN A 132 -4.70 8.74 0.47
C ASN A 132 -5.40 9.59 -0.62
N THR A 133 -6.35 8.98 -1.34
CA THR A 133 -7.11 9.69 -2.40
C THR A 133 -8.29 10.49 -1.85
N HIS A 134 -8.82 10.13 -0.68
CA HIS A 134 -9.84 10.86 0.06
C HIS A 134 -9.39 11.01 1.50
N GLU A 135 -10.01 11.93 2.23
CA GLU A 135 -9.83 12.05 3.67
C GLU A 135 -10.17 10.70 4.33
N PRO A 136 -9.23 10.10 5.09
CA PRO A 136 -9.43 8.79 5.67
C PRO A 136 -10.55 8.86 6.71
N LEU A 137 -11.50 7.92 6.64
CA LEU A 137 -12.59 7.82 7.62
C LEU A 137 -12.11 7.34 8.98
N VAL A 138 -11.02 6.58 8.99
CA VAL A 138 -10.39 5.98 10.17
C VAL A 138 -8.88 6.13 9.99
N ASP A 139 -8.18 6.42 11.08
CA ASP A 139 -6.73 6.47 11.11
C ASP A 139 -6.11 5.12 10.73
N GLU A 140 -4.94 5.19 10.08
CA GLU A 140 -4.23 4.01 9.58
C GLU A 140 -3.89 3.03 10.72
N GLU A 141 -3.55 3.56 11.90
CA GLU A 141 -3.22 2.78 13.10
C GLU A 141 -4.42 1.95 13.58
N THR A 142 -5.59 2.58 13.71
CA THR A 142 -6.84 1.87 14.07
C THR A 142 -7.24 0.87 12.99
N PHE A 143 -7.03 1.18 11.70
CA PHE A 143 -7.29 0.25 10.62
C PHE A 143 -6.38 -0.97 10.66
N GLU A 144 -5.07 -0.79 10.88
CA GLU A 144 -4.11 -1.88 11.05
C GLU A 144 -4.45 -2.75 12.26
N LEU A 145 -4.81 -2.13 13.39
CA LEU A 145 -5.26 -2.86 14.59
C LEU A 145 -6.51 -3.69 14.30
N ALA A 146 -7.48 -3.14 13.57
CA ALA A 146 -8.68 -3.84 13.14
C ALA A 146 -8.35 -5.02 12.21
N GLN A 147 -7.43 -4.85 11.25
CA GLN A 147 -6.98 -5.94 10.36
C GLN A 147 -6.29 -7.05 11.14
N LYS A 148 -5.43 -6.72 12.12
CA LYS A 148 -4.81 -7.71 13.03
C LYS A 148 -5.87 -8.51 13.79
N ARG A 149 -6.93 -7.85 14.26
CA ARG A 149 -8.07 -8.51 14.93
C ARG A 149 -8.85 -9.43 13.98
N ILE A 150 -9.11 -8.99 12.75
CA ILE A 150 -9.82 -9.81 11.73
C ILE A 150 -9.01 -11.04 11.32
N ALA A 151 -7.69 -10.88 11.13
CA ALA A 151 -6.78 -11.97 10.78
C ALA A 151 -6.79 -13.07 11.87
N THR A 152 -6.98 -12.66 13.12
CA THR A 152 -7.20 -13.55 14.26
C THR A 152 -8.64 -14.09 14.20
N ARG A 153 -8.90 -15.06 13.32
CA ARG A 153 -10.22 -15.68 13.18
C ARG A 153 -10.74 -16.17 14.55
N HIS A 154 -11.66 -15.42 15.15
CA HIS A 154 -12.35 -15.85 16.36
C HIS A 154 -13.42 -16.88 16.00
N ARG A 155 -13.42 -18.02 16.71
CA ARG A 155 -14.54 -18.94 16.62
C ARG A 155 -15.73 -18.30 17.35
N PRO A 156 -16.90 -18.12 16.70
CA PRO A 156 -18.07 -17.61 17.39
C PRO A 156 -18.42 -18.58 18.52
N THR A 157 -18.30 -18.09 19.75
CA THR A 157 -18.62 -18.84 20.97
C THR A 157 -19.95 -18.31 21.49
N LYS A 158 -20.75 -19.15 22.18
CA LYS A 158 -22.03 -18.71 22.77
C LYS A 158 -21.86 -17.72 23.93
N ALA A 159 -20.65 -17.51 24.42
CA ALA A 159 -20.31 -16.52 25.44
C ALA A 159 -20.11 -15.15 24.77
N ALA A 160 -20.72 -14.11 25.33
CA ALA A 160 -20.65 -12.74 24.81
C ALA A 160 -19.28 -12.09 25.02
N GLU A 161 -18.52 -12.55 26.02
CA GLU A 161 -17.24 -11.94 26.42
C GLU A 161 -16.06 -12.64 25.73
N ILE A 162 -15.22 -11.84 25.07
CA ILE A 162 -13.95 -12.27 24.49
C ILE A 162 -12.90 -12.23 25.60
N ASP A 163 -12.05 -13.25 25.65
CA ASP A 163 -10.96 -13.31 26.61
C ASP A 163 -9.87 -12.27 26.31
N ILE A 164 -9.28 -11.67 27.36
CA ILE A 164 -8.26 -10.60 27.26
C ILE A 164 -7.02 -11.04 26.47
N PHE A 165 -6.64 -12.32 26.54
CA PHE A 165 -5.46 -12.86 25.85
C PHE A 165 -5.81 -13.62 24.56
N SER A 166 -7.00 -13.39 24.00
CA SER A 166 -7.48 -14.12 22.84
C SER A 166 -6.59 -13.88 21.62
N GLY A 167 -5.90 -14.93 21.15
CA GLY A 167 -5.05 -14.88 19.96
C GLY A 167 -3.59 -14.50 20.21
N LEU A 168 -3.22 -14.14 21.44
CA LEU A 168 -1.85 -13.74 21.81
C LEU A 168 -1.01 -14.89 22.36
N LEU A 169 -1.64 -15.97 22.85
CA LEU A 169 -0.95 -17.04 23.57
C LEU A 169 -0.51 -18.20 22.66
N PHE A 170 0.78 -18.51 22.69
CA PHE A 170 1.37 -19.62 21.94
C PHE A 170 2.23 -20.52 22.85
N CYS A 171 2.36 -21.77 22.45
CA CYS A 171 3.25 -22.73 23.08
C CYS A 171 4.69 -22.51 22.56
N ALA A 172 5.68 -22.36 23.43
CA ALA A 172 7.07 -22.21 23.02
C ALA A 172 7.61 -23.46 22.30
N GLY A 173 7.22 -24.66 22.76
CA GLY A 173 7.70 -25.91 22.18
C GLY A 173 7.17 -26.21 20.77
N CYS A 174 5.85 -26.09 20.54
CA CYS A 174 5.23 -26.47 19.26
C CYS A 174 4.70 -25.30 18.43
N ARG A 175 4.83 -24.06 18.92
CA ARG A 175 4.30 -22.81 18.31
C ARG A 175 2.80 -22.81 18.02
N HIS A 176 2.06 -23.79 18.53
CA HIS A 176 0.62 -23.86 18.37
C HIS A 176 -0.09 -22.92 19.35
N LYS A 177 -1.26 -22.41 18.95
CA LYS A 177 -2.08 -21.53 19.80
C LYS A 177 -2.54 -22.25 21.07
N MET A 178 -2.57 -21.51 22.16
CA MET A 178 -3.13 -21.97 23.44
C MET A 178 -4.65 -21.80 23.44
N TYR A 179 -5.38 -22.82 23.90
CA TYR A 179 -6.83 -22.74 24.05
C TYR A 179 -7.22 -22.32 25.45
N TYR A 180 -8.10 -21.33 25.52
CA TYR A 180 -8.79 -20.94 26.74
C TYR A 180 -9.77 -22.02 27.19
N GLN A 181 -9.65 -22.43 28.44
CA GLN A 181 -10.51 -23.42 29.08
C GLN A 181 -11.43 -22.72 30.08
N GLN A 182 -12.69 -22.61 29.69
CA GLN A 182 -13.79 -22.18 30.54
C GLN A 182 -14.86 -23.27 30.60
N GLY A 183 -15.56 -23.36 31.72
CA GLY A 183 -16.67 -24.30 31.90
C GLY A 183 -17.74 -23.69 32.77
N VAL A 184 -19.00 -24.03 32.51
CA VAL A 184 -20.17 -23.48 33.22
C VAL A 184 -20.12 -23.80 34.72
N ASN A 185 -19.58 -24.97 35.08
CA ASN A 185 -19.44 -25.43 36.47
C ASN A 185 -18.04 -25.19 37.05
N ILE A 186 -17.21 -24.41 36.37
CA ILE A 186 -15.84 -24.12 36.80
C ILE A 186 -15.82 -22.68 37.30
N GLU A 187 -15.40 -22.48 38.55
CA GLU A 187 -15.24 -21.14 39.11
C GLU A 187 -14.24 -20.32 38.26
N PRO A 188 -14.47 -19.01 38.05
CA PRO A 188 -13.60 -18.19 37.20
C PRO A 188 -12.11 -18.22 37.57
N ARG A 189 -11.79 -18.34 38.86
CA ARG A 189 -10.42 -18.49 39.37
C ARG A 189 -9.69 -19.75 38.87
N LYS A 190 -10.42 -20.75 38.38
CA LYS A 190 -9.89 -22.03 37.88
C LYS A 190 -9.77 -22.06 36.35
N PHE A 191 -10.13 -20.98 35.67
CA PHE A 191 -9.94 -20.88 34.22
C PHE A 191 -8.45 -20.93 33.87
N SER A 192 -8.14 -21.56 32.74
CA SER A 192 -6.76 -21.86 32.36
C SER A 192 -6.56 -21.93 30.86
N TYR A 193 -5.32 -21.80 30.43
CA TYR A 193 -4.90 -21.98 29.05
C TYR A 193 -4.13 -23.29 28.90
N SER A 194 -4.39 -24.02 27.82
CA SER A 194 -3.72 -25.29 27.50
C SER A 194 -3.29 -25.33 26.04
N CYS A 195 -2.12 -25.91 25.75
CA CYS A 195 -1.66 -26.03 24.37
C CYS A 195 -2.65 -26.83 23.51
N GLY A 196 -3.02 -26.27 22.35
CA GLY A 196 -3.98 -26.90 21.44
C GLY A 196 -3.46 -28.17 20.77
N ALA A 197 -2.16 -28.22 20.48
CA ALA A 197 -1.51 -29.39 19.91
C ALA A 197 -1.51 -30.57 20.91
N TRP A 198 -1.12 -30.33 22.16
CA TRP A 198 -1.18 -31.34 23.22
C TRP A 198 -2.61 -31.84 23.47
N ARG A 199 -3.58 -30.93 23.56
CA ARG A 199 -4.98 -31.28 23.83
C ARG A 199 -5.60 -32.12 22.73
N ASN A 200 -5.29 -31.82 21.47
CA ASN A 200 -5.82 -32.53 20.31
C ASN A 200 -4.90 -33.65 19.81
N ARG A 201 -3.83 -33.99 20.54
CA ARG A 201 -2.83 -35.00 20.13
C ARG A 201 -3.44 -36.32 19.66
N ALA A 202 -4.53 -36.76 20.30
CA ALA A 202 -5.23 -38.00 19.95
C ALA A 202 -5.89 -37.96 18.55
N ARG A 203 -6.18 -36.77 18.02
CA ARG A 203 -6.73 -36.56 16.68
C ARG A 203 -5.69 -36.12 15.65
N THR A 204 -4.68 -35.36 16.07
CA THR A 204 -3.74 -34.70 15.17
C THR A 204 -2.37 -35.39 15.11
N GLY A 205 -2.10 -36.37 15.97
CA GLY A 205 -0.80 -37.05 16.03
C GLY A 205 0.36 -36.14 16.46
N SER A 206 0.08 -34.99 17.08
CA SER A 206 1.10 -34.00 17.40
C SER A 206 1.93 -34.39 18.63
N GLU A 207 3.26 -34.29 18.46
CA GLU A 207 4.26 -34.45 19.51
C GLU A 207 4.47 -33.09 20.22
N CYS A 208 3.70 -32.84 21.27
CA CYS A 208 3.90 -31.70 22.16
C CYS A 208 3.86 -32.20 23.61
N THR A 209 4.34 -31.42 24.58
CA THR A 209 4.25 -31.72 26.01
C THR A 209 3.12 -30.92 26.69
N SER A 210 2.85 -31.21 27.96
CA SER A 210 1.75 -30.60 28.72
C SER A 210 2.02 -29.15 29.12
N HIS A 211 1.82 -28.22 28.19
CA HIS A 211 1.86 -26.78 28.47
C HIS A 211 0.50 -26.29 28.97
N TYR A 212 0.49 -25.75 30.18
CA TYR A 212 -0.71 -25.35 30.92
C TYR A 212 -0.41 -24.14 31.80
N ILE A 213 -1.31 -23.15 31.87
CA ILE A 213 -1.20 -22.05 32.84
C ILE A 213 -2.58 -21.58 33.30
N ARG A 214 -2.70 -21.14 34.55
CA ARG A 214 -3.96 -20.55 35.07
C ARG A 214 -4.10 -19.10 34.61
N LYS A 215 -5.34 -18.68 34.34
CA LYS A 215 -5.62 -17.33 33.83
C LYS A 215 -5.25 -16.24 34.83
N ASN A 216 -5.56 -16.41 36.11
CA ASN A 216 -5.20 -15.45 37.15
C ASN A 216 -3.69 -15.24 37.26
N VAL A 217 -2.92 -16.33 37.25
CA VAL A 217 -1.44 -16.25 37.30
C VAL A 217 -0.89 -15.48 36.10
N LEU A 218 -1.44 -15.72 34.91
CA LEU A 218 -1.02 -14.99 33.72
C LEU A 218 -1.44 -13.52 33.76
N LEU A 219 -2.64 -13.20 34.27
CA LEU A 219 -3.10 -11.82 34.44
C LEU A 219 -2.18 -11.03 35.38
N ASP A 220 -1.88 -11.59 36.55
CA ASP A 220 -1.03 -10.94 37.55
C ASP A 220 0.39 -10.74 37.01
N LEU A 221 0.94 -11.78 36.37
CA LEU A 221 2.28 -11.74 35.79
C LEU A 221 2.41 -10.69 34.67
N VAL A 222 1.46 -10.66 33.74
CA VAL A 222 1.48 -9.68 32.63
C VAL A 222 1.27 -8.27 33.16
N LEU A 223 0.40 -8.08 34.15
CA LEU A 223 0.15 -6.76 34.74
C LEU A 223 1.40 -6.20 35.43
N GLU A 224 2.07 -7.02 36.24
CA GLU A 224 3.30 -6.62 36.92
C GLU A 224 4.43 -6.39 35.93
N ASP A 225 4.58 -7.25 34.90
CA ASP A 225 5.60 -7.08 33.89
C ASP A 225 5.39 -5.82 33.03
N MET A 226 4.15 -5.55 32.60
CA MET A 226 3.81 -4.31 31.90
C MET A 226 4.13 -3.08 32.76
N ARG A 227 3.81 -3.10 34.07
CA ARG A 227 4.15 -2.01 34.98
C ARG A 227 5.67 -1.83 35.12
N ARG A 228 6.42 -2.92 35.17
CA ARG A 228 7.89 -2.92 35.22
C ARG A 228 8.48 -2.27 33.96
N VAL A 229 8.03 -2.71 32.78
CA VAL A 229 8.48 -2.18 31.49
C VAL A 229 8.09 -0.71 31.33
N LEU A 230 6.85 -0.32 31.67
CA LEU A 230 6.40 1.07 31.60
C LEU A 230 7.22 1.99 32.51
N ARG A 231 7.52 1.55 33.74
CA ARG A 231 8.37 2.30 34.67
C ARG A 231 9.78 2.45 34.11
N TYR A 232 10.37 1.36 33.61
CA TYR A 232 11.70 1.37 33.03
C TYR A 232 11.80 2.34 31.85
N VAL A 233 10.86 2.29 30.90
CA VAL A 233 10.86 3.19 29.74
C VAL A 233 10.72 4.65 30.18
N LYS A 234 9.87 4.94 31.18
CA LYS A 234 9.68 6.31 31.68
C LYS A 234 10.92 6.88 32.38
N GLU A 235 11.61 6.06 33.18
CA GLU A 235 12.81 6.47 33.89
C GLU A 235 14.02 6.55 32.96
N HIS A 236 14.05 5.72 31.92
CA HIS A 236 15.18 5.53 31.02
C HIS A 236 14.79 5.62 29.54
N GLU A 237 14.05 6.67 29.13
CA GLU A 237 13.60 6.80 27.74
C GLU A 237 14.78 6.80 26.75
N GLN A 238 15.83 7.56 27.08
CA GLN A 238 17.02 7.67 26.23
C GLN A 238 17.83 6.38 26.22
N ASP A 239 18.02 5.74 27.38
CA ASP A 239 18.74 4.47 27.46
C ASP A 239 17.93 3.33 26.83
N PHE A 240 16.60 3.41 26.80
CA PHE A 240 15.74 2.45 26.11
C PHE A 240 15.82 2.62 24.59
N ILE A 241 15.80 3.87 24.09
CA ILE A 241 16.06 4.14 22.66
C ILE A 241 17.45 3.63 22.29
N CYS A 242 18.44 3.92 23.13
CA CYS A 242 19.79 3.42 22.99
C CYS A 242 19.77 1.89 22.99
N LYS A 243 19.42 1.19 24.07
CA LYS A 243 19.36 -0.29 24.17
C LYS A 243 18.57 -0.99 23.07
N ALA A 244 17.39 -0.49 22.72
CA ALA A 244 16.58 -1.05 21.63
C ALA A 244 17.19 -0.80 20.24
N THR A 245 18.05 0.22 20.10
CA THR A 245 18.89 0.44 18.92
C THR A 245 20.33 -0.08 19.07
N GLU A 246 20.75 -0.49 20.27
CA GLU A 246 22.11 -0.87 20.70
C GLU A 246 22.30 -2.40 20.66
N TYR A 247 21.68 -3.04 19.69
CA TYR A 247 22.41 -4.06 18.94
C TYR A 247 23.27 -3.46 17.82
N GLY A 248 23.37 -2.13 17.76
CA GLY A 248 24.15 -1.40 16.78
C GLY A 248 25.16 -0.45 17.40
N ASP A 249 26.36 -0.96 17.65
CA ASP A 249 27.59 -0.21 17.80
C ASP A 249 27.68 0.99 16.85
N MET A 250 28.58 1.92 17.14
CA MET A 250 29.08 2.89 16.15
C MET A 250 29.32 2.22 14.77
N GLU A 251 29.65 0.93 14.74
CA GLU A 251 29.76 0.09 13.56
C GLU A 251 28.46 -0.13 12.79
N ALA A 252 27.31 -0.36 13.43
CA ALA A 252 26.02 -0.49 12.73
C ALA A 252 25.53 0.84 12.18
N ARG A 253 25.77 1.95 12.88
CA ARG A 253 25.50 3.30 12.34
C ARG A 253 26.40 3.61 11.14
N LYS A 254 27.69 3.24 11.23
CA LYS A 254 28.63 3.32 10.10
C LYS A 254 28.20 2.41 8.95
N ALA A 255 27.74 1.19 9.23
CA ALA A 255 27.27 0.23 8.24
C ALA A 255 26.00 0.73 7.53
N LEU A 256 25.03 1.27 8.26
CA LEU A 256 23.84 1.92 7.67
C LEU A 256 24.22 3.12 6.80
N ALA A 257 25.11 3.98 7.29
CA ALA A 257 25.59 5.11 6.52
C ALA A 257 26.36 4.66 5.27
N GLN A 258 27.08 3.54 5.35
CA GLN A 258 27.77 2.92 4.22
C GLN A 258 26.77 2.33 3.21
N GLN A 259 25.76 1.59 3.67
CA GLN A 259 24.67 1.06 2.83
C GLN A 259 23.90 2.17 2.13
N GLN A 260 23.61 3.28 2.82
CA GLN A 260 22.98 4.46 2.20
C GLN A 260 23.87 5.11 1.14
N LYS A 261 25.18 5.21 1.39
CA LYS A 261 26.15 5.70 0.39
C LYS A 261 26.27 4.76 -0.81
N GLU A 262 26.28 3.45 -0.59
CA GLU A 262 26.29 2.44 -1.65
C GLU A 262 25.02 2.51 -2.49
N LEU A 263 23.85 2.65 -1.85
CA LEU A 263 22.58 2.83 -2.54
C LEU A 263 22.57 4.09 -3.40
N PHE A 264 23.06 5.22 -2.87
CA PHE A 264 23.16 6.47 -3.62
C PHE A 264 24.11 6.32 -4.83
N LYS A 265 25.26 5.65 -4.66
CA LYS A 265 26.20 5.38 -5.76
C LYS A 265 25.59 4.46 -6.82
N ALA A 266 24.89 3.41 -6.42
CA ALA A 266 24.24 2.48 -7.35
C ALA A 266 23.12 3.18 -8.14
N GLN A 267 22.33 4.03 -7.49
CA GLN A 267 21.31 4.85 -8.14
C GLN A 267 21.92 5.87 -9.11
N ALA A 268 22.97 6.58 -8.70
CA ALA A 268 23.69 7.50 -9.58
C ALA A 268 24.24 6.77 -10.81
N ARG A 269 24.85 5.59 -10.62
CA ARG A 269 25.34 4.75 -11.72
C ARG A 269 24.22 4.31 -12.67
N MET A 270 23.04 3.96 -12.14
CA MET A 270 21.88 3.62 -12.96
C MET A 270 21.44 4.81 -13.83
N THR A 271 21.43 6.03 -13.27
CA THR A 271 21.13 7.24 -14.05
C THR A 271 22.19 7.56 -15.10
N GLU A 272 23.48 7.34 -14.80
CA GLU A 272 24.56 7.47 -15.77
C GLU A 272 24.38 6.50 -16.94
N LEU A 273 24.08 5.24 -16.66
CA LEU A 273 23.81 4.22 -17.68
C LEU A 273 22.64 4.61 -18.58
N ASP A 274 21.55 5.16 -18.02
CA ASP A 274 20.42 5.66 -18.82
C ASP A 274 20.83 6.82 -19.75
N THR A 275 21.72 7.71 -19.29
CA THR A 275 22.24 8.78 -20.17
C THR A 275 23.17 8.25 -21.26
N LEU A 276 24.00 7.24 -20.96
CA LEU A 276 24.86 6.58 -21.93
C LEU A 276 24.04 5.83 -22.98
N PHE A 277 22.99 5.12 -22.56
CA PHE A 277 22.06 4.44 -23.45
C PHE A 277 21.39 5.39 -24.43
N ARG A 278 20.93 6.55 -23.96
CA ARG A 278 20.33 7.56 -24.83
C ARG A 278 21.31 8.03 -25.92
N LYS A 279 22.56 8.31 -25.54
CA LYS A 279 23.61 8.71 -26.51
C LYS A 279 23.95 7.59 -27.49
N LEU A 280 24.05 6.34 -27.00
CA LEU A 280 24.32 5.17 -27.84
C LEU A 280 23.22 4.99 -28.90
N TYR A 281 21.96 5.19 -28.51
CA TYR A 281 20.82 5.13 -29.42
C TYR A 281 20.85 6.26 -30.47
N GLU A 282 21.20 7.49 -30.06
CA GLU A 282 21.38 8.63 -30.97
C GLU A 282 22.49 8.35 -32.00
N ASP A 283 23.65 7.83 -31.57
CA ASP A 283 24.77 7.50 -32.47
C ASP A 283 24.44 6.34 -33.42
N ASN A 284 23.60 5.38 -32.99
CA ASN A 284 23.08 4.32 -33.85
C ASN A 284 22.11 4.88 -34.91
N ALA A 285 21.18 5.77 -34.52
CA ALA A 285 20.25 6.42 -35.44
C ALA A 285 20.96 7.31 -36.48
N LEU A 286 22.11 7.89 -36.12
CA LEU A 286 22.97 8.66 -37.02
C LEU A 286 23.88 7.79 -37.90
N GLY A 287 23.84 6.46 -37.76
CA GLY A 287 24.63 5.51 -38.55
C GLY A 287 26.13 5.52 -38.24
N ARG A 288 26.52 6.07 -37.09
CA ARG A 288 27.93 6.12 -36.65
C ARG A 288 28.41 4.79 -36.07
N LEU A 289 27.46 3.93 -35.71
CA LEU A 289 27.68 2.60 -35.14
C LEU A 289 27.07 1.53 -36.07
N THR A 290 27.70 0.36 -36.12
CA THR A 290 27.10 -0.81 -36.78
C THR A 290 26.15 -1.52 -35.82
N ASP A 291 25.07 -2.11 -36.36
CA ASP A 291 24.06 -2.82 -35.56
C ASP A 291 24.67 -3.92 -34.67
N GLU A 292 25.67 -4.65 -35.16
CA GLU A 292 26.38 -5.69 -34.39
C GLU A 292 27.08 -5.12 -33.15
N ARG A 293 27.71 -3.95 -33.27
CA ARG A 293 28.37 -3.25 -32.16
C ARG A 293 27.35 -2.65 -31.20
N PHE A 294 26.22 -2.18 -31.70
CA PHE A 294 25.12 -1.66 -30.88
C PHE A 294 24.56 -2.74 -29.97
N VAL A 295 24.26 -3.93 -30.52
CA VAL A 295 23.73 -5.06 -29.75
C VAL A 295 24.71 -5.49 -28.66
N PHE A 296 26.00 -5.60 -28.97
CA PHE A 296 27.03 -6.00 -28.00
C PHE A 296 27.18 -5.00 -26.84
N LEU A 297 27.19 -3.68 -27.13
CA LEU A 297 27.29 -2.66 -26.08
C LEU A 297 26.01 -2.57 -25.25
N THR A 298 24.85 -2.71 -25.91
CA THR A 298 23.54 -2.72 -25.25
C THR A 298 23.40 -3.88 -24.28
N SER A 299 23.83 -5.10 -24.65
CA SER A 299 23.76 -6.25 -23.75
C SER A 299 24.59 -6.05 -22.48
N GLY A 300 25.80 -5.47 -22.61
CA GLY A 300 26.65 -5.19 -21.44
C GLY A 300 26.03 -4.19 -20.47
N TYR A 301 25.44 -3.11 -21.00
CA TYR A 301 24.76 -2.12 -20.16
C TYR A 301 23.42 -2.63 -19.60
N GLU A 302 22.70 -3.50 -20.31
CA GLU A 302 21.49 -4.15 -19.79
C GLU A 302 21.81 -5.09 -18.62
N ASP A 303 22.89 -5.87 -18.72
CA ASP A 303 23.34 -6.75 -17.64
C ASP A 303 23.81 -5.94 -16.42
N GLU A 304 24.57 -4.85 -16.64
CA GLU A 304 24.94 -3.91 -15.57
C GLU A 304 23.69 -3.30 -14.91
N LYS A 305 22.69 -2.87 -15.69
CA LYS A 305 21.44 -2.33 -15.16
C LYS A 305 20.65 -3.36 -14.34
N LYS A 306 20.56 -4.61 -14.80
CA LYS A 306 19.89 -5.70 -14.06
C LYS A 306 20.58 -5.97 -12.72
N SER A 307 21.90 -6.06 -12.71
CA SER A 307 22.68 -6.29 -11.49
C SER A 307 22.56 -5.13 -10.48
N LEU A 308 22.61 -3.87 -10.97
CA LEU A 308 22.42 -2.69 -10.13
C LEU A 308 20.99 -2.61 -9.58
N ALA A 309 19.97 -2.93 -10.37
CA ALA A 309 18.58 -2.95 -9.90
C ALA A 309 18.38 -3.96 -8.76
N ALA A 310 18.89 -5.20 -8.92
CA ALA A 310 18.84 -6.22 -7.87
C ALA A 310 19.56 -5.76 -6.59
N ARG A 311 20.73 -5.11 -6.74
CA ARG A 311 21.50 -4.59 -5.60
C ARG A 311 20.80 -3.42 -4.90
N ILE A 312 20.13 -2.54 -5.65
CA ILE A 312 19.34 -1.44 -5.10
C ILE A 312 18.18 -2.01 -4.28
N ASP A 313 17.44 -2.99 -4.81
CA ASP A 313 16.34 -3.63 -4.10
C ASP A 313 16.82 -4.30 -2.80
N GLU A 314 17.94 -5.02 -2.84
CA GLU A 314 18.54 -5.65 -1.66
C GLU A 314 18.92 -4.61 -0.59
N LEU A 315 19.63 -3.55 -0.99
CA LEU A 315 20.03 -2.45 -0.10
C LEU A 315 18.82 -1.71 0.48
N GLN A 316 17.76 -1.51 -0.32
CA GLN A 316 16.51 -0.90 0.13
C GLN A 316 15.80 -1.76 1.17
N GLN A 317 15.72 -3.08 0.97
CA GLN A 317 15.11 -4.00 1.95
C GLN A 317 15.91 -4.01 3.27
N GLN A 318 17.24 -4.03 3.20
CA GLN A 318 18.11 -3.97 4.38
C GLN A 318 17.90 -2.65 5.16
N ILE A 319 17.87 -1.50 4.46
CA ILE A 319 17.62 -0.20 5.10
C ILE A 319 16.19 -0.10 5.65
N ALA A 320 15.20 -0.63 4.93
CA ALA A 320 13.81 -0.64 5.36
C ALA A 320 13.64 -1.38 6.69
N THR A 321 14.16 -2.61 6.80
CA THR A 321 14.05 -3.40 8.04
C THR A 321 14.64 -2.69 9.27
N VAL A 322 15.75 -1.96 9.11
CA VAL A 322 16.39 -1.25 10.22
C VAL A 322 15.66 0.06 10.54
N THR A 323 15.16 0.77 9.52
CA THR A 323 14.39 2.00 9.73
C THR A 323 12.99 1.75 10.30
N GLU A 324 12.35 0.63 9.93
CA GLU A 324 11.11 0.16 10.52
C GLU A 324 11.26 -0.06 12.02
N ARG A 325 12.29 -0.81 12.46
CA ARG A 325 12.58 -0.99 13.89
C ARG A 325 12.70 0.33 14.65
N LYS A 326 13.37 1.33 14.07
CA LYS A 326 13.50 2.66 14.70
C LYS A 326 12.15 3.39 14.83
N ARG A 327 11.31 3.31 13.80
CA ARG A 327 9.94 3.89 13.82
C ARG A 327 9.07 3.17 14.84
N ASP A 328 9.19 1.86 14.90
CA ASP A 328 8.48 0.98 15.83
C ASP A 328 8.83 1.32 17.28
N ILE A 329 10.11 1.48 17.62
CA ILE A 329 10.54 1.94 18.96
C ILE A 329 9.96 3.32 19.27
N SER A 330 9.99 4.25 18.30
CA SER A 330 9.46 5.60 18.50
C SER A 330 7.95 5.59 18.75
N ARG A 331 7.20 4.73 18.05
CA ARG A 331 5.77 4.48 18.27
C ARG A 331 5.52 3.87 19.64
N PHE A 332 6.32 2.89 20.06
CA PHE A 332 6.19 2.28 21.37
C PHE A 332 6.30 3.32 22.49
N ILE A 333 7.29 4.22 22.42
CA ILE A 333 7.45 5.31 23.41
C ILE A 333 6.23 6.24 23.42
N GLN A 334 5.67 6.55 22.26
CA GLN A 334 4.43 7.35 22.18
C GLN A 334 3.25 6.65 22.84
N ILE A 335 3.13 5.32 22.68
CA ILE A 335 2.08 4.52 23.33
C ILE A 335 2.31 4.48 24.85
N VAL A 336 3.54 4.26 25.31
CA VAL A 336 3.92 4.29 26.74
C VAL A 336 3.55 5.64 27.36
N GLY A 337 3.80 6.76 26.65
CA GLY A 337 3.43 8.10 27.11
C GLY A 337 1.93 8.30 27.34
N LYS A 338 1.06 7.55 26.65
CA LYS A 338 -0.40 7.62 26.84
C LYS A 338 -0.88 6.94 28.11
N TYR A 339 -0.19 5.89 28.57
CA TYR A 339 -0.61 5.06 29.70
C TYR A 339 0.38 5.16 30.86
N SER A 340 0.17 6.16 31.72
CA SER A 340 1.10 6.45 32.83
C SER A 340 0.98 5.51 34.03
N ASP A 341 -0.20 4.94 34.29
CA ASP A 341 -0.45 4.00 35.39
C ASP A 341 -1.58 3.01 35.03
N ILE A 342 -1.24 1.75 34.79
CA ILE A 342 -2.22 0.69 34.52
C ILE A 342 -2.62 0.01 35.83
N GLN A 343 -3.85 0.25 36.29
CA GLN A 343 -4.40 -0.43 37.47
C GLN A 343 -4.93 -1.84 37.15
N GLU A 344 -5.58 -2.00 36.00
CA GLU A 344 -6.14 -3.28 35.53
C GLU A 344 -5.84 -3.47 34.04
N LEU A 345 -5.67 -4.73 33.62
CA LEU A 345 -5.47 -5.08 32.21
C LEU A 345 -6.81 -5.03 31.46
N THR A 346 -6.90 -4.13 30.50
CA THR A 346 -8.01 -4.10 29.53
C THR A 346 -7.62 -4.86 28.26
N TYR A 347 -8.63 -5.34 27.52
CA TYR A 347 -8.42 -5.99 26.22
C TYR A 347 -7.65 -5.08 25.25
N GLU A 348 -7.94 -3.78 25.26
CA GLU A 348 -7.31 -2.78 24.38
C GLU A 348 -5.83 -2.61 24.68
N ASN A 349 -5.48 -2.37 25.95
CA ASN A 349 -4.09 -2.17 26.37
C ASN A 349 -3.25 -3.41 26.04
N VAL A 350 -3.75 -4.61 26.36
CA VAL A 350 -3.02 -5.86 26.11
C VAL A 350 -2.76 -6.07 24.62
N HIS A 351 -3.74 -5.82 23.76
CA HIS A 351 -3.58 -5.99 22.31
C HIS A 351 -2.81 -4.86 21.61
N GLU A 352 -2.69 -3.69 22.25
CA GLU A 352 -1.84 -2.59 21.76
C GLU A 352 -0.37 -2.84 22.12
N PHE A 353 -0.10 -3.24 23.37
CA PHE A 353 1.25 -3.41 23.89
C PHE A 353 1.90 -4.77 23.61
N ILE A 354 1.13 -5.86 23.47
CA ILE A 354 1.68 -7.22 23.38
C ILE A 354 1.38 -7.83 22.01
N ASP A 355 2.43 -8.32 21.33
CA ASP A 355 2.29 -9.04 20.05
C ASP A 355 2.00 -10.53 20.29
N ARG A 356 2.78 -11.17 21.18
CA ARG A 356 2.59 -12.59 21.52
C ARG A 356 3.21 -12.93 22.87
N ILE A 357 2.66 -13.97 23.50
CA ILE A 357 3.15 -14.52 24.77
C ILE A 357 3.47 -16.00 24.54
N LEU A 358 4.71 -16.40 24.78
CA LEU A 358 5.17 -17.78 24.66
C LEU A 358 5.23 -18.43 26.04
N ILE A 359 4.55 -19.58 26.17
CA ILE A 359 4.52 -20.34 27.41
C ILE A 359 5.43 -21.56 27.25
N HIS A 360 6.43 -21.67 28.12
CA HIS A 360 7.37 -22.79 28.14
C HIS A 360 6.86 -23.95 29.01
N GLU A 361 7.51 -25.10 28.86
CA GLU A 361 7.28 -26.26 29.70
C GLU A 361 7.64 -25.95 31.16
N LEU A 362 6.96 -26.65 32.08
CA LEU A 362 7.32 -26.60 33.49
C LEU A 362 8.62 -27.38 33.68
N ASP A 363 9.66 -26.71 34.18
CA ASP A 363 10.85 -27.39 34.62
C ASP A 363 10.55 -28.18 35.90
N ARG A 364 10.70 -29.50 35.83
CA ARG A 364 10.33 -30.43 36.91
C ARG A 364 11.32 -30.40 38.07
N GLU A 365 12.56 -29.95 37.82
CA GLU A 365 13.60 -29.91 38.84
C GLU A 365 13.44 -28.67 39.73
N THR A 366 13.19 -27.51 39.11
CA THR A 366 13.06 -26.22 39.82
C THR A 366 11.63 -25.82 40.12
N ASN A 367 10.63 -26.53 39.58
CA ASN A 367 9.22 -26.14 39.55
C ASN A 367 9.01 -24.70 39.03
N THR A 368 9.88 -24.26 38.12
CA THR A 368 9.79 -22.96 37.48
C THR A 368 9.19 -23.09 36.07
N ARG A 369 8.41 -22.09 35.68
CA ARG A 369 7.90 -21.94 34.32
C ARG A 369 8.34 -20.59 33.77
N LYS A 370 8.97 -20.62 32.60
CA LYS A 370 9.34 -19.41 31.86
C LYS A 370 8.20 -18.98 30.94
N ILE A 371 7.94 -17.68 30.89
CA ILE A 371 6.92 -17.07 30.03
C ILE A 371 7.58 -15.90 29.33
N GLU A 372 7.75 -16.00 28.02
CA GLU A 372 8.34 -14.93 27.23
C GLU A 372 7.23 -14.00 26.75
N ILE A 373 7.32 -12.71 27.11
CA ILE A 373 6.34 -11.69 26.71
C ILE A 373 6.99 -10.83 25.62
N HIS A 374 6.48 -10.94 24.40
CA HIS A 374 6.93 -10.08 23.31
C HIS A 374 6.02 -8.87 23.19
N TYR A 375 6.58 -7.70 23.49
CA TYR A 375 5.92 -6.43 23.31
C TYR A 375 5.87 -6.07 21.82
N SER A 376 4.75 -5.48 21.41
CA SER A 376 4.59 -4.85 20.11
C SER A 376 5.76 -3.90 19.87
N PHE A 377 6.31 -3.91 18.66
CA PHE A 377 7.34 -2.97 18.19
C PHE A 377 8.76 -3.12 18.76
N VAL A 378 8.94 -3.71 19.94
CA VAL A 378 10.27 -3.85 20.59
C VAL A 378 10.68 -5.31 20.81
N GLY A 379 9.73 -6.25 20.80
CA GLY A 379 10.01 -7.66 21.06
C GLY A 379 10.24 -7.92 22.55
N GLN A 380 11.30 -8.66 22.89
CA GLN A 380 11.62 -8.94 24.28
C GLN A 380 12.39 -7.75 24.88
N VAL A 381 11.97 -7.28 26.06
CA VAL A 381 12.59 -6.15 26.74
C VAL A 381 13.40 -6.67 27.92
N ASP A 382 14.71 -6.74 27.75
CA ASP A 382 15.63 -7.03 28.84
C ASP A 382 15.78 -5.77 29.72
N THR A 383 14.90 -5.65 30.71
CA THR A 383 15.15 -4.73 31.82
C THR A 383 16.25 -5.36 32.70
N GLU A 384 17.32 -4.63 33.03
CA GLU A 384 18.38 -5.07 33.97
C GLU A 384 17.86 -5.33 35.41
N GLN A 385 16.55 -5.22 35.62
CA GLN A 385 15.84 -5.55 36.84
C GLN A 385 15.49 -7.04 36.88
N GLU A 386 15.34 -7.60 38.09
CA GLU A 386 14.92 -9.00 38.26
C GLU A 386 13.61 -9.27 37.48
N PRO A 387 13.52 -10.42 36.79
CA PRO A 387 12.31 -10.80 36.06
C PRO A 387 11.14 -10.95 37.03
N THR A 388 9.96 -10.49 36.61
CA THR A 388 8.73 -10.56 37.40
C THR A 388 8.40 -12.01 37.72
N GLN A 389 8.18 -12.33 39.00
CA GLN A 389 7.90 -13.69 39.46
C GLN A 389 6.58 -13.76 40.22
N VAL A 390 5.69 -14.65 39.77
CA VAL A 390 4.44 -14.96 40.48
C VAL A 390 4.49 -16.40 40.93
N VAL A 391 4.36 -16.61 42.24
CA VAL A 391 4.30 -17.95 42.84
C VAL A 391 2.84 -18.38 42.92
N ASN A 392 2.51 -19.51 42.31
CA ASN A 392 1.19 -20.11 42.42
C ASN A 392 1.25 -21.45 43.14
N HIS A 393 0.46 -21.58 44.20
CA HIS A 393 0.33 -22.85 44.89
C HIS A 393 -0.57 -23.81 44.10
N ASP A 394 0.03 -24.87 43.55
CA ASP A 394 -0.72 -25.92 42.88
C ASP A 394 -1.30 -26.91 43.90
N ARG A 395 -2.55 -26.67 44.28
CA ARG A 395 -3.31 -27.51 45.22
C ARG A 395 -3.47 -28.97 44.78
N ARG A 396 -3.27 -29.32 43.50
CA ARG A 396 -3.39 -30.71 43.03
C ARG A 396 -2.16 -31.55 43.35
N ASN A 397 -0.98 -30.95 43.28
CA ASN A 397 0.29 -31.62 43.52
C ASN A 397 0.92 -31.23 44.86
N MET A 398 0.32 -30.27 45.61
CA MET A 398 0.87 -29.68 46.84
C MET A 398 2.27 -29.07 46.64
N VAL A 399 2.50 -28.45 45.48
CA VAL A 399 3.79 -27.84 45.12
C VAL A 399 3.58 -26.38 44.71
N ASP A 400 4.52 -25.53 45.07
CA ASP A 400 4.56 -24.14 44.60
C ASP A 400 5.25 -24.09 43.23
N VAL A 401 4.52 -23.56 42.24
CA VAL A 401 5.02 -23.36 40.89
C VAL A 401 5.37 -21.89 40.72
N LYS A 402 6.64 -21.61 40.43
CA LYS A 402 7.13 -20.24 40.18
C LYS A 402 7.00 -19.93 38.68
N SER A 403 6.22 -18.92 38.31
CA SER A 403 6.15 -18.45 36.92
C SER A 403 6.97 -17.17 36.79
N ILE A 404 7.90 -17.14 35.82
CA ILE A 404 8.85 -16.06 35.61
C ILE A 404 8.59 -15.45 34.23
N ALA A 405 8.28 -14.15 34.17
CA ALA A 405 8.20 -13.40 32.92
C ALA A 405 9.59 -12.96 32.45
N ILE A 406 9.89 -13.19 31.18
CA ILE A 406 11.16 -12.83 30.53
C ILE A 406 10.87 -12.03 29.27
#